data_AF-A0AAU3WVQ3-F1
#
_entry.id   AF-A0AAU3WVQ3-F1
#
_cell.length_a   1.000
_cell.length_b   1.000
_cell.length_c   1.000
_cell.angle_alpha   90.00
_cell.angle_beta   90.00
_cell.angle_gamma   90.00
#
_symmetry.space_group_name_H-M   'P 1'
#
loop_
_entity.id
_entity.type
_entity.pdbx_description
1 polymer ?
#
loop_
_entity_poly.entity_id
_entity_poly.type
_entity_poly.pdbx_seq_one_letter_code
_entity_poly.pdbx_strand_id
1 'polypeptide(L)'
;MSFIGRDMAVDLGTANTLVYVRGRGIVLNEPSVVAINTNTGGILAVGAEAKKMIGRTPGNIVAVRPLKDGVIADFEITERMLRYFILKVHKRRYLARPRVVVCVPSGITGVERRAVIEASSQAGARQVHIIEEPMAAAIGSGLPVHEATGNMVVDIGGGTTEVAVISLGGIVTAQSIRVAGDELDNAIIQHIKKEYSLLLGERTAEQIKITIGSAYDLDSDEHTEIRGRDLVSGLPKTVVISAAEVRKAIEEPVNAIVDAVKTTLDKCPPELSGDVMDRGIVLTGGGALLRGLDERLRRETGMPIHIAEDPLDSVALGSGKCVEEFEALQQVLDASPRR
;
A
#
# COMPACT_ATOMS: atom_id res chain seq x y z
N MET A 1 35.26 5.11 3.72
CA MET A 1 35.06 6.10 4.81
C MET A 1 33.79 5.72 5.58
N SER A 2 33.92 5.58 6.90
CA SER A 2 32.90 5.39 7.96
C SER A 2 31.60 4.59 7.67
N PHE A 3 31.60 3.31 8.08
CA PHE A 3 30.47 2.36 8.07
C PHE A 3 29.57 2.47 9.33
N ILE A 4 29.04 3.65 9.66
CA ILE A 4 28.21 3.85 10.88
C ILE A 4 26.76 4.20 10.51
N GLY A 5 25.86 3.23 10.71
CA GLY A 5 24.41 3.29 10.44
C GLY A 5 24.08 3.27 8.95
N ARG A 6 23.67 2.12 8.39
CA ARG A 6 23.24 2.11 6.98
C ARG A 6 21.89 2.81 6.92
N ASP A 7 21.81 3.90 6.16
CA ASP A 7 20.55 4.58 5.95
C ASP A 7 19.55 3.63 5.27
N MET A 8 18.27 3.86 5.52
CA MET A 8 17.21 2.96 5.06
C MET A 8 15.95 3.73 4.67
N ALA A 9 15.17 3.09 3.82
CA ALA A 9 13.85 3.53 3.43
C ALA A 9 12.84 2.51 3.95
N VAL A 10 11.72 2.98 4.49
CA VAL A 10 10.64 2.16 5.00
C VAL A 10 9.36 2.57 4.27
N ASP A 11 8.84 1.65 3.48
CA ASP A 11 7.46 1.71 3.03
C ASP A 11 6.59 1.10 4.12
N LEU A 12 5.83 1.95 4.81
CA LEU A 12 5.00 1.57 5.95
C LEU A 12 3.56 1.33 5.49
N GLY A 13 3.37 0.38 4.58
CA GLY A 13 2.08 0.06 4.00
C GLY A 13 1.12 -0.63 4.98
N THR A 14 -0.18 -0.47 4.76
CA THR A 14 -1.23 -1.09 5.61
C THR A 14 -1.22 -2.62 5.55
N ALA A 15 -0.82 -3.19 4.41
CA ALA A 15 -0.81 -4.63 4.18
C ALA A 15 0.59 -5.22 4.40
N ASN A 16 1.62 -4.60 3.83
CA ASN A 16 3.01 -5.04 3.93
C ASN A 16 3.93 -3.85 4.27
N THR A 17 5.00 -4.14 4.99
CA THR A 17 6.09 -3.23 5.27
C THR A 17 7.32 -3.69 4.49
N LEU A 18 7.88 -2.81 3.67
CA LEU A 18 9.11 -3.07 2.93
C LEU A 18 10.24 -2.18 3.48
N VAL A 19 11.44 -2.75 3.57
CA VAL A 19 12.62 -2.01 4.01
C VAL A 19 13.72 -2.12 2.98
N TYR A 20 14.08 -0.98 2.40
CA TYR A 20 15.24 -0.81 1.55
C TYR A 20 16.44 -0.36 2.40
N VAL A 21 17.62 -0.93 2.15
CA VAL A 21 18.87 -0.49 2.80
C VAL A 21 19.87 -0.04 1.76
N ARG A 22 20.47 1.12 2.01
CA ARG A 22 21.50 1.72 1.16
C ARG A 22 22.58 0.70 0.78
N GLY A 23 22.81 0.54 -0.53
CA GLY A 23 23.77 -0.40 -1.12
C GLY A 23 23.40 -1.88 -0.97
N ARG A 24 22.15 -2.21 -0.63
CA ARG A 24 21.67 -3.60 -0.50
C ARG A 24 20.35 -3.89 -1.21
N GLY A 25 19.59 -2.88 -1.61
CA GLY A 25 18.25 -3.08 -2.14
C GLY A 25 17.22 -3.32 -1.03
N ILE A 26 16.08 -3.90 -1.40
CA ILE A 26 15.04 -4.37 -0.48
C ILE A 26 15.56 -5.59 0.29
N VAL A 27 15.59 -5.48 1.61
CA VAL A 27 16.12 -6.54 2.51
C VAL A 27 15.05 -7.13 3.42
N LEU A 28 13.85 -6.56 3.41
CA LEU A 28 12.71 -7.01 4.18
C LEU A 28 11.43 -6.71 3.39
N ASN A 29 10.56 -7.70 3.31
CA ASN A 29 9.19 -7.59 2.84
C ASN A 29 8.36 -8.50 3.75
N GLU A 30 7.60 -7.90 4.66
CA GLU A 30 6.84 -8.62 5.69
C GLU A 30 5.44 -8.01 5.82
N PRO A 31 4.39 -8.80 6.09
CA PRO A 31 3.08 -8.26 6.44
C PRO A 31 3.13 -7.27 7.60
N SER A 32 2.35 -6.20 7.53
CA SER A 32 2.20 -5.21 8.59
C SER A 32 1.27 -5.71 9.70
N VAL A 33 1.65 -6.83 10.34
CA VAL A 33 0.84 -7.55 11.33
C VAL A 33 1.67 -7.84 12.57
N VAL A 34 1.06 -7.64 13.74
CA VAL A 34 1.65 -7.94 15.05
C VAL A 34 0.70 -8.85 15.84
N ALA A 35 1.22 -9.94 16.41
CA ALA A 35 0.49 -10.78 17.34
C ALA A 35 0.88 -10.43 18.78
N ILE A 36 -0.10 -10.06 19.60
CA ILE A 36 0.07 -9.66 20.99
C ILE A 36 -0.65 -10.63 21.93
N ASN A 37 -0.05 -10.87 23.09
CA ASN A 37 -0.72 -11.53 24.21
C ASN A 37 -1.47 -10.47 25.01
N THR A 38 -2.81 -10.56 25.07
CA THR A 38 -3.66 -9.54 25.70
C THR A 38 -3.54 -9.48 27.23
N ASN A 39 -3.07 -10.55 27.87
CA ASN A 39 -2.87 -10.56 29.33
C ASN A 39 -1.58 -9.85 29.75
N THR A 40 -0.56 -9.87 28.90
CA THR A 40 0.78 -9.36 29.23
C THR A 40 1.20 -8.13 28.43
N GLY A 41 0.51 -7.83 27.33
CA GLY A 41 0.94 -6.85 26.33
C GLY A 41 2.18 -7.28 25.53
N GLY A 42 2.70 -8.49 25.73
CA GLY A 42 3.89 -8.99 25.06
C GLY A 42 3.65 -9.28 23.57
N ILE A 43 4.63 -8.93 22.72
CA ILE A 43 4.64 -9.34 21.30
C ILE A 43 5.06 -10.80 21.24
N LEU A 44 4.26 -11.60 20.55
CA LEU A 44 4.53 -13.01 20.28
C LEU A 44 5.16 -13.21 18.90
N ALA A 45 4.68 -12.47 17.90
CA ALA A 45 5.16 -12.53 16.53
C ALA A 45 4.93 -11.20 15.81
N VAL A 46 5.71 -10.95 14.76
CA VAL A 46 5.59 -9.81 13.84
C VAL A 46 5.79 -10.34 12.42
N GLY A 47 5.13 -9.76 11.43
CA GLY A 47 5.30 -10.14 10.03
C GLY A 47 4.52 -11.38 9.64
N ALA A 48 5.11 -12.23 8.80
CA ALA A 48 4.48 -13.42 8.25
C ALA A 48 4.00 -14.40 9.34
N GLU A 49 4.75 -14.54 10.44
CA GLU A 49 4.34 -15.39 11.56
C GLU A 49 3.10 -14.84 12.27
N ALA A 50 2.95 -13.51 12.38
CA ALA A 50 1.75 -12.91 12.93
C ALA A 50 0.56 -13.00 11.96
N LYS A 51 0.78 -12.80 10.64
CA LYS A 51 -0.28 -12.94 9.61
C LYS A 51 -0.89 -14.35 9.61
N LYS A 52 -0.09 -15.41 9.86
CA LYS A 52 -0.59 -16.80 9.99
C LYS A 52 -1.59 -17.00 11.13
N MET A 53 -1.56 -16.11 12.14
CA MET A 53 -2.41 -16.20 13.33
C MET A 53 -3.78 -15.52 13.13
N ILE A 54 -3.96 -14.67 12.12
CA ILE A 54 -5.22 -13.94 11.87
C ILE A 54 -6.40 -14.93 11.75
N GLY A 55 -7.43 -14.72 12.57
CA GLY A 55 -8.62 -15.57 12.62
C GLY A 55 -8.40 -16.98 13.19
N ARG A 56 -7.22 -17.25 13.76
CA ARG A 56 -6.82 -18.57 14.32
C ARG A 56 -6.27 -18.48 15.75
N THR A 57 -6.37 -17.33 16.40
CA THR A 57 -5.84 -17.12 17.75
C THR A 57 -6.76 -17.67 18.85
N PRO A 58 -6.20 -18.18 19.98
CA PRO A 58 -6.97 -18.37 21.20
C PRO A 58 -7.35 -17.00 21.82
N GLY A 59 -8.31 -16.98 22.75
CA GLY A 59 -8.89 -15.73 23.28
C GLY A 59 -7.91 -14.75 23.94
N ASN A 60 -6.71 -15.19 24.34
CA ASN A 60 -5.68 -14.35 24.94
C ASN A 60 -4.60 -13.86 23.94
N ILE A 61 -4.76 -14.15 22.64
CA ILE A 61 -3.86 -13.69 21.59
C ILE A 61 -4.69 -12.95 20.55
N VAL A 62 -4.20 -11.78 20.13
CA VAL A 62 -4.83 -11.01 19.06
C VAL A 62 -3.76 -10.67 18.04
N ALA A 63 -4.03 -10.97 16.76
CA ALA A 63 -3.25 -10.48 15.64
C ALA A 63 -3.90 -9.20 15.13
N VAL A 64 -3.15 -8.11 15.09
CA VAL A 64 -3.62 -6.77 14.70
C VAL A 64 -2.79 -6.21 13.55
N ARG A 65 -3.44 -5.42 12.70
CA ARG A 65 -2.79 -4.53 11.73
C ARG A 65 -2.77 -3.13 12.36
N PRO A 66 -1.60 -2.61 12.77
CA PRO A 66 -1.54 -1.34 13.50
C PRO A 66 -1.64 -0.12 12.56
N LEU A 67 -1.65 -0.36 11.25
CA LEU A 67 -1.81 0.61 10.19
C LEU A 67 -3.14 0.36 9.49
N LYS A 68 -3.91 1.42 9.24
CA LYS A 68 -5.19 1.36 8.55
C LYS A 68 -5.37 2.61 7.70
N ASP A 69 -5.90 2.45 6.49
CA ASP A 69 -6.17 3.57 5.56
C ASP A 69 -4.96 4.50 5.35
N GLY A 70 -3.75 3.93 5.26
CA GLY A 70 -2.49 4.66 5.06
C GLY A 70 -1.95 5.36 6.32
N VAL A 71 -2.58 5.21 7.48
CA VAL A 71 -2.23 5.94 8.70
C VAL A 71 -2.03 5.02 9.92
N ILE A 72 -1.39 5.55 10.96
CA ILE A 72 -1.16 4.85 12.23
C ILE A 72 -2.46 4.81 13.02
N ALA A 73 -3.06 3.62 13.13
CA ALA A 73 -4.25 3.38 13.94
C ALA A 73 -3.90 3.04 15.40
N ASP A 74 -2.75 2.38 15.60
CA ASP A 74 -2.21 2.09 16.93
C ASP A 74 -0.72 2.48 16.98
N PHE A 75 -0.42 3.54 17.73
CA PHE A 75 0.92 4.09 17.84
C PHE A 75 1.90 3.13 18.53
N GLU A 76 1.51 2.54 19.65
CA GLU A 76 2.39 1.68 20.45
C GLU A 76 2.76 0.42 19.66
N ILE A 77 1.77 -0.19 19.00
CA ILE A 77 1.99 -1.41 18.23
C ILE A 77 2.81 -1.10 16.96
N THR A 78 2.56 0.05 16.30
CA THR A 78 3.35 0.48 15.14
C THR A 78 4.82 0.71 15.51
N GLU A 79 5.08 1.43 16.61
CA GLU A 79 6.42 1.69 17.14
C GLU A 79 7.17 0.37 17.37
N ARG A 80 6.55 -0.58 18.07
CA ARG A 80 7.16 -1.88 18.38
C ARG A 80 7.39 -2.72 17.11
N MET A 81 6.49 -2.66 16.14
CA MET A 81 6.64 -3.31 14.83
C MET A 81 7.83 -2.74 14.05
N LEU A 82 7.92 -1.41 13.95
CA LEU A 82 9.04 -0.71 13.31
C LEU A 82 10.36 -1.05 14.00
N ARG A 83 10.40 -1.02 15.34
CA ARG A 83 11.59 -1.39 16.11
C ARG A 83 12.03 -2.82 15.79
N TYR A 84 11.08 -3.76 15.72
CA TYR A 84 11.37 -5.14 15.34
C TYR A 84 12.00 -5.23 13.94
N PHE A 85 11.44 -4.56 12.93
CA PHE A 85 11.97 -4.59 11.57
C PHE A 85 13.35 -3.92 11.46
N ILE A 86 13.56 -2.77 12.09
CA ILE A 86 14.86 -2.07 12.13
C ILE A 86 15.94 -2.99 12.75
N LEU A 87 15.64 -3.63 13.89
CA LEU A 87 16.56 -4.55 14.56
C LEU A 87 16.81 -5.82 13.74
N LYS A 88 15.78 -6.37 13.07
CA LYS A 88 15.89 -7.55 12.19
C LYS A 88 16.85 -7.29 11.03
N VAL A 89 16.87 -6.07 10.50
CA VAL A 89 17.74 -5.65 9.39
C VAL A 89 19.18 -5.33 9.85
N HIS A 90 19.34 -4.71 11.03
CA HIS A 90 20.62 -4.23 11.55
C HIS A 90 21.35 -5.21 12.50
N LYS A 91 21.06 -6.52 12.42
CA LYS A 91 21.62 -7.59 13.27
C LYS A 91 23.05 -7.30 13.73
N ARG A 92 23.23 -7.11 15.05
CA ARG A 92 24.52 -6.92 15.78
C ARG A 92 25.10 -5.49 15.83
N ARG A 93 24.34 -4.44 15.51
CA ARG A 93 24.76 -3.05 15.77
C ARG A 93 23.74 -2.31 16.63
N TYR A 94 23.66 -2.65 17.92
CA TYR A 94 22.85 -1.92 18.91
C TYR A 94 23.15 -0.42 19.00
N LEU A 95 24.31 0.01 18.47
CA LEU A 95 24.75 1.41 18.41
C LEU A 95 24.44 2.10 17.08
N ALA A 96 23.92 1.40 16.07
CA ALA A 96 23.58 2.00 14.79
C ALA A 96 22.17 2.61 14.85
N ARG A 97 22.10 3.94 14.89
CA ARG A 97 20.86 4.70 14.68
C ARG A 97 20.83 5.21 13.24
N PRO A 98 20.11 4.57 12.32
CA PRO A 98 20.11 4.95 10.90
C PRO A 98 19.32 6.25 10.67
N ARG A 99 19.59 6.93 9.56
CA ARG A 99 18.59 7.87 8.99
C ARG A 99 17.56 7.03 8.25
N VAL A 100 16.31 7.41 8.36
CA VAL A 100 15.18 6.68 7.78
C VAL A 100 14.38 7.62 6.90
N VAL A 101 14.13 7.22 5.65
CA VAL A 101 13.06 7.81 4.82
C VAL A 101 11.82 6.97 5.01
N VAL A 102 10.68 7.57 5.34
CA VAL A 102 9.40 6.87 5.51
C VAL A 102 8.39 7.40 4.51
N CYS A 103 7.73 6.49 3.79
CA CYS A 103 6.62 6.84 2.91
C CYS A 103 5.36 7.14 3.70
N VAL A 104 4.62 8.15 3.24
CA VAL A 104 3.29 8.47 3.77
C VAL A 104 2.33 8.84 2.62
N PRO A 105 1.03 8.62 2.78
CA PRO A 105 0.03 9.06 1.80
C PRO A 105 0.11 10.57 1.52
N SER A 106 -0.24 11.00 0.31
CA SER A 106 -0.27 12.43 -0.03
C SER A 106 -1.34 13.21 0.75
N GLY A 107 -2.41 12.51 1.16
CA GLY A 107 -3.51 13.07 1.96
C GLY A 107 -3.28 13.07 3.47
N ILE A 108 -2.06 12.80 3.95
CA ILE A 108 -1.77 12.69 5.39
C ILE A 108 -1.99 14.02 6.15
N THR A 109 -2.63 13.96 7.31
CA THR A 109 -2.77 15.14 8.17
C THR A 109 -1.48 15.45 8.94
N GLY A 110 -1.33 16.69 9.40
CA GLY A 110 -0.17 17.07 10.23
C GLY A 110 -0.08 16.32 11.58
N VAL A 111 -1.16 15.72 12.06
CA VAL A 111 -1.15 14.85 13.26
C VAL A 111 -0.60 13.48 12.90
N GLU A 112 -1.12 12.85 11.84
CA GLU A 112 -0.68 11.54 11.36
C GLU A 112 0.80 11.58 10.92
N ARG A 113 1.22 12.63 10.20
CA ARG A 113 2.63 12.82 9.80
C ARG A 113 3.57 12.88 11.00
N ARG A 114 3.16 13.57 12.08
CA ARG A 114 3.94 13.63 13.32
C ARG A 114 4.01 12.27 14.01
N ALA A 115 2.90 11.52 14.04
CA ALA A 115 2.88 10.18 14.60
C ALA A 115 3.87 9.24 13.88
N VAL A 116 3.96 9.31 12.54
CA VAL A 116 4.92 8.51 11.75
C VAL A 116 6.37 8.86 12.10
N ILE A 117 6.68 10.16 12.18
CA ILE A 117 8.02 10.63 12.56
C ILE A 117 8.38 10.18 13.97
N GLU A 118 7.45 10.31 14.91
CA GLU A 118 7.67 9.96 16.30
C GLU A 118 7.83 8.44 16.48
N ALA A 119 6.96 7.62 15.88
CA ALA A 119 7.05 6.17 15.92
C ALA A 119 8.39 5.69 15.34
N SER A 120 8.82 6.24 14.20
CA SER A 120 10.09 5.90 13.57
C SER A 120 11.30 6.33 14.42
N SER A 121 11.23 7.48 15.07
CA SER A 121 12.27 7.97 15.98
C SER A 121 12.38 7.09 17.23
N GLN A 122 11.25 6.74 17.85
CA GLN A 122 11.19 5.86 19.02
C GLN A 122 11.60 4.42 18.69
N ALA A 123 11.39 3.98 17.45
CA ALA A 123 11.82 2.69 16.94
C ALA A 123 13.35 2.59 16.74
N GLY A 124 14.08 3.71 16.78
CA GLY A 124 15.55 3.74 16.77
C GLY A 124 16.19 4.59 15.67
N ALA A 125 15.42 5.31 14.86
CA ALA A 125 15.97 6.24 13.87
C ALA A 125 16.62 7.46 14.55
N ARG A 126 17.77 7.93 14.04
CA ARG A 126 18.36 9.21 14.51
C ARG A 126 17.76 10.43 13.82
N GLN A 127 17.27 10.24 12.60
CA GLN A 127 16.69 11.28 11.76
C GLN A 127 15.66 10.60 10.86
N VAL A 128 14.49 11.22 10.73
CA VAL A 128 13.39 10.72 9.92
C VAL A 128 13.08 11.76 8.86
N HIS A 129 13.11 11.34 7.61
CA HIS A 129 12.65 12.09 6.46
C HIS A 129 11.37 11.46 5.95
N ILE A 130 10.52 12.26 5.33
CA ILE A 130 9.24 11.81 4.79
C ILE A 130 9.27 12.02 3.29
N ILE A 131 8.68 11.08 2.56
CA ILE A 131 8.39 11.22 1.14
C ILE A 131 6.94 10.85 0.92
N GLU A 132 6.25 11.58 0.06
CA GLU A 132 4.91 11.24 -0.37
C GLU A 132 4.94 9.94 -1.19
N GLU A 133 4.04 9.02 -0.85
CA GLU A 133 3.85 7.73 -1.49
C GLU A 133 3.74 7.82 -3.02
N PRO A 134 2.91 8.69 -3.63
CA PRO A 134 2.87 8.79 -5.09
C PRO A 134 4.20 9.29 -5.71
N MET A 135 4.96 10.13 -5.00
CA MET A 135 6.28 10.56 -5.47
C MET A 135 7.28 9.40 -5.44
N ALA A 136 7.31 8.64 -4.33
CA ALA A 136 8.13 7.44 -4.22
C ALA A 136 7.74 6.41 -5.29
N ALA A 137 6.44 6.16 -5.47
CA ALA A 137 5.91 5.24 -6.47
C ALA A 137 6.34 5.62 -7.90
N ALA A 138 6.27 6.91 -8.25
CA ALA A 138 6.70 7.40 -9.56
C ALA A 138 8.22 7.23 -9.80
N ILE A 139 9.05 7.59 -8.80
CA ILE A 139 10.50 7.39 -8.86
C ILE A 139 10.86 5.90 -8.97
N GLY A 140 10.14 5.05 -8.23
CA GLY A 140 10.27 3.59 -8.27
C GLY A 140 9.95 3.02 -9.64
N SER A 141 8.86 3.49 -10.24
CA SER A 141 8.37 3.09 -11.55
C SER A 141 9.18 3.67 -12.73
N GLY A 142 10.22 4.46 -12.45
CA GLY A 142 11.11 5.00 -13.47
C GLY A 142 10.56 6.22 -14.22
N LEU A 143 9.53 6.88 -13.70
CA LEU A 143 9.01 8.11 -14.29
C LEU A 143 10.04 9.25 -14.17
N PRO A 144 10.19 10.11 -15.21
CA PRO A 144 11.11 11.24 -15.19
C PRO A 144 10.52 12.41 -14.38
N VAL A 145 10.39 12.22 -13.07
CA VAL A 145 9.70 13.17 -12.17
C VAL A 145 10.36 14.56 -12.12
N HIS A 146 11.64 14.68 -12.46
CA HIS A 146 12.39 15.94 -12.46
C HIS A 146 12.25 16.75 -13.74
N GLU A 147 11.71 16.16 -14.81
CA GLU A 147 11.51 16.86 -16.08
C GLU A 147 10.30 17.82 -16.01
N ALA A 148 10.31 18.84 -16.88
CA ALA A 148 9.20 19.78 -17.04
C ALA A 148 8.06 19.17 -17.87
N THR A 149 7.64 17.96 -17.52
CA THR A 149 6.61 17.19 -18.22
C THR A 149 5.62 16.61 -17.22
N GLY A 150 4.37 16.46 -17.62
CA GLY A 150 3.33 15.81 -16.81
C GLY A 150 3.53 14.30 -16.74
N ASN A 151 3.72 13.77 -15.53
CA ASN A 151 3.80 12.33 -15.29
C ASN A 151 2.68 11.92 -14.33
N MET A 152 1.76 11.06 -14.76
CA MET A 152 0.68 10.59 -13.90
C MET A 152 0.95 9.20 -13.36
N VAL A 153 0.82 9.04 -12.05
CA VAL A 153 0.94 7.75 -11.34
C VAL A 153 -0.33 7.48 -10.53
N VAL A 154 -0.75 6.22 -10.51
CA VAL A 154 -1.85 5.70 -9.73
C VAL A 154 -1.32 4.51 -8.92
N ASP A 155 -1.10 4.72 -7.63
CA ASP A 155 -0.64 3.70 -6.70
C ASP A 155 -1.83 3.15 -5.89
N ILE A 156 -2.09 1.85 -6.01
CA ILE A 156 -3.20 1.18 -5.35
C ILE A 156 -2.64 0.21 -4.32
N GLY A 157 -2.62 0.64 -3.07
CA GLY A 157 -2.10 -0.13 -1.95
C GLY A 157 -3.13 -1.07 -1.32
N GLY A 158 -2.88 -1.41 -0.04
CA GLY A 158 -3.84 -2.15 0.77
C GLY A 158 -5.01 -1.29 1.24
N GLY A 159 -4.72 -0.11 1.81
CA GLY A 159 -5.74 0.75 2.43
C GLY A 159 -6.05 2.04 1.67
N THR A 160 -5.20 2.45 0.75
CA THR A 160 -5.31 3.73 0.03
C THR A 160 -5.04 3.55 -1.45
N THR A 161 -5.70 4.38 -2.25
CA THR A 161 -5.33 4.65 -3.64
C THR A 161 -4.84 6.09 -3.71
N GLU A 162 -3.61 6.27 -4.17
CA GLU A 162 -2.97 7.56 -4.40
C GLU A 162 -2.90 7.82 -5.90
N VAL A 163 -3.45 8.95 -6.33
CA VAL A 163 -3.36 9.42 -7.71
C VAL A 163 -2.63 10.75 -7.71
N ALA A 164 -1.60 10.90 -8.54
CA ALA A 164 -0.86 12.16 -8.64
C ALA A 164 -0.38 12.45 -10.05
N VAL A 165 -0.32 13.75 -10.37
CA VAL A 165 0.43 14.29 -11.51
C VAL A 165 1.67 15.01 -10.99
N ILE A 166 2.83 14.63 -11.51
CA ILE A 166 4.15 15.05 -11.04
C ILE A 166 4.90 15.73 -12.19
N SER A 167 5.54 16.86 -11.88
CA SER A 167 6.42 17.61 -12.78
C SER A 167 7.46 18.38 -11.98
N LEU A 168 8.67 18.57 -12.50
CA LEU A 168 9.75 19.35 -11.86
C LEU A 168 10.06 18.94 -10.41
N GLY A 169 9.94 17.66 -10.10
CA GLY A 169 10.18 17.08 -8.77
C GLY A 169 9.09 17.40 -7.74
N GLY A 170 7.97 18.01 -8.15
CA GLY A 170 6.85 18.36 -7.30
C GLY A 170 5.55 17.68 -7.72
N ILE A 171 4.68 17.42 -6.74
CA ILE A 171 3.30 17.00 -6.98
C ILE A 171 2.51 18.24 -7.38
N VAL A 172 1.91 18.21 -8.57
CA VAL A 172 1.11 19.32 -9.11
C VAL A 172 -0.34 19.16 -8.70
N THR A 173 -0.89 17.96 -8.89
CA THR A 173 -2.20 17.56 -8.39
C THR A 173 -2.10 16.19 -7.74
N ALA A 174 -2.82 15.99 -6.65
CA ALA A 174 -2.93 14.68 -6.02
C ALA A 174 -4.30 14.48 -5.39
N GLN A 175 -4.69 13.21 -5.30
CA GLN A 175 -5.86 12.74 -4.61
C GLN A 175 -5.54 11.42 -3.91
N SER A 176 -5.91 11.35 -2.64
CA SER A 176 -5.83 10.15 -1.82
C SER A 176 -7.24 9.72 -1.43
N ILE A 177 -7.61 8.48 -1.72
CA ILE A 177 -8.87 7.90 -1.25
C ILE A 177 -8.59 6.66 -0.41
N ARG A 178 -9.43 6.44 0.62
CA ARG A 178 -9.36 5.27 1.51
C ARG A 178 -10.13 4.09 0.93
N VAL A 179 -9.90 3.81 -0.34
CA VAL A 179 -10.49 2.68 -1.08
C VAL A 179 -9.38 2.02 -1.88
N ALA A 180 -9.10 0.75 -1.57
CA ALA A 180 -8.04 -0.02 -2.19
C ALA A 180 -8.25 -1.52 -1.94
N GLY A 181 -7.18 -2.31 -1.79
CA GLY A 181 -7.23 -3.76 -1.59
C GLY A 181 -8.15 -4.24 -0.46
N ASP A 182 -8.17 -3.56 0.68
CA ASP A 182 -8.95 -3.92 1.87
C ASP A 182 -10.46 -3.76 1.63
N GLU A 183 -10.87 -2.70 0.91
CA GLU A 183 -12.28 -2.48 0.56
C GLU A 183 -12.78 -3.45 -0.52
N LEU A 184 -11.91 -3.87 -1.43
CA LEU A 184 -12.22 -4.96 -2.37
C LEU A 184 -12.50 -6.28 -1.61
N ASP A 185 -11.68 -6.60 -0.60
CA ASP A 185 -11.89 -7.79 0.23
C ASP A 185 -13.19 -7.69 1.04
N ASN A 186 -13.46 -6.53 1.64
CA ASN A 186 -14.70 -6.28 2.37
C ASN A 186 -15.93 -6.42 1.48
N ALA A 187 -15.89 -5.90 0.26
CA ALA A 187 -17.00 -6.00 -0.69
C ALA A 187 -17.30 -7.47 -1.04
N ILE A 188 -16.27 -8.29 -1.26
CA ILE A 188 -16.41 -9.75 -1.45
C ILE A 188 -17.06 -10.39 -0.22
N ILE A 189 -16.59 -10.08 1.00
CA ILE A 189 -17.15 -10.63 2.24
C ILE A 189 -18.64 -10.30 2.38
N GLN A 190 -19.02 -9.03 2.15
CA GLN A 190 -20.41 -8.61 2.27
C GLN A 190 -21.30 -9.24 1.22
N HIS A 191 -20.84 -9.33 -0.03
CA HIS A 191 -21.57 -10.00 -1.10
C HIS A 191 -21.84 -11.46 -0.78
N ILE A 192 -20.82 -12.23 -0.38
CA ILE A 192 -20.97 -13.64 -0.04
C ILE A 192 -21.87 -13.85 1.19
N LYS A 193 -21.73 -12.97 2.20
CA LYS A 193 -22.60 -13.00 3.38
C LYS A 193 -24.07 -12.79 2.99
N LYS A 194 -24.34 -11.87 2.07
CA LYS A 194 -25.69 -11.53 1.60
C LYS A 194 -26.30 -12.64 0.74
N GLU A 195 -25.59 -13.10 -0.29
CA GLU A 195 -26.14 -14.05 -1.28
C GLU A 195 -26.20 -15.49 -0.74
N TYR A 196 -25.22 -15.91 0.07
CA TYR A 196 -25.09 -17.31 0.51
C TYR A 196 -25.34 -17.54 2.00
N SER A 197 -25.60 -16.48 2.77
CA SER A 197 -25.59 -16.52 4.24
C SER A 197 -24.30 -17.11 4.81
N LEU A 198 -23.16 -16.89 4.13
CA LEU A 198 -21.89 -17.52 4.45
C LEU A 198 -20.90 -16.49 5.03
N LEU A 199 -20.41 -16.72 6.24
CA LEU A 199 -19.38 -15.91 6.87
C LEU A 199 -18.00 -16.35 6.36
N LEU A 200 -17.28 -15.40 5.76
CA LEU A 200 -15.89 -15.55 5.33
C LEU A 200 -14.94 -14.73 6.22
N GLY A 201 -13.70 -15.19 6.32
CA GLY A 201 -12.61 -14.39 6.88
C GLY A 201 -11.86 -13.62 5.80
N GLU A 202 -11.18 -12.55 6.19
CA GLU A 202 -10.41 -11.65 5.31
C GLU A 202 -9.44 -12.40 4.39
N ARG A 203 -8.66 -13.35 4.92
CA ARG A 203 -7.72 -14.14 4.12
C ARG A 203 -8.40 -14.93 3.00
N THR A 204 -9.62 -15.43 3.23
CA THR A 204 -10.37 -16.15 2.19
C THR A 204 -10.85 -15.17 1.11
N ALA A 205 -11.28 -13.97 1.50
CA ALA A 205 -11.67 -12.92 0.56
C ALA A 205 -10.49 -12.43 -0.28
N GLU A 206 -9.33 -12.18 0.34
CA GLU A 206 -8.08 -11.83 -0.35
C GLU A 206 -7.70 -12.91 -1.37
N GLN A 207 -7.83 -14.19 -1.00
CA GLN A 207 -7.58 -15.30 -1.92
C GLN A 207 -8.56 -15.33 -3.09
N ILE A 208 -9.85 -15.09 -2.86
CA ILE A 208 -10.85 -15.00 -3.94
C ILE A 208 -10.47 -13.86 -4.90
N LYS A 209 -10.17 -12.67 -4.37
CA LYS A 209 -9.73 -11.49 -5.13
C LYS A 209 -8.54 -11.81 -6.04
N ILE A 210 -7.49 -12.45 -5.50
CA ILE A 210 -6.29 -12.81 -6.26
C ILE A 210 -6.59 -13.90 -7.32
N THR A 211 -7.47 -14.85 -6.99
CA THR A 211 -7.67 -16.04 -7.83
C THR A 211 -8.60 -15.79 -9.01
N ILE A 212 -9.70 -15.05 -8.82
CA ILE A 212 -10.73 -14.83 -9.84
C ILE A 212 -11.28 -13.39 -9.89
N GLY A 213 -10.71 -12.45 -9.11
CA GLY A 213 -11.12 -11.04 -9.15
C GLY A 213 -10.72 -10.37 -10.46
N SER A 214 -11.64 -9.57 -11.02
CA SER A 214 -11.40 -8.77 -12.23
C SER A 214 -12.16 -7.45 -12.18
N ALA A 215 -11.56 -6.38 -12.71
CA ALA A 215 -12.16 -5.05 -12.85
C ALA A 215 -12.82 -4.84 -14.24
N TYR A 216 -12.64 -5.79 -15.14
CA TYR A 216 -13.13 -5.74 -16.52
C TYR A 216 -13.61 -7.12 -16.98
N ASP A 217 -14.44 -7.17 -18.02
CA ASP A 217 -14.91 -8.44 -18.56
C ASP A 217 -13.85 -9.10 -19.43
N LEU A 218 -13.38 -10.28 -19.02
CA LEU A 218 -12.28 -11.01 -19.66
C LEU A 218 -12.77 -12.24 -20.45
N ASP A 219 -14.08 -12.35 -20.68
CA ASP A 219 -14.70 -13.49 -21.37
C ASP A 219 -14.27 -14.85 -20.79
N SER A 220 -14.15 -14.92 -19.45
CA SER A 220 -13.74 -16.11 -18.74
C SER A 220 -14.87 -16.67 -17.87
N ASP A 221 -15.13 -17.98 -17.99
CA ASP A 221 -16.09 -18.71 -17.15
C ASP A 221 -15.36 -19.31 -15.92
N GLU A 222 -14.55 -18.48 -15.27
CA GLU A 222 -13.77 -18.91 -14.10
C GLU A 222 -14.65 -19.04 -12.87
N HIS A 223 -14.44 -20.13 -12.14
CA HIS A 223 -15.13 -20.42 -10.88
C HIS A 223 -14.14 -20.84 -9.80
N THR A 224 -14.50 -20.61 -8.54
CA THR A 224 -13.77 -21.15 -7.40
C THR A 224 -14.71 -21.65 -6.32
N GLU A 225 -14.30 -22.71 -5.63
CA GLU A 225 -14.95 -23.17 -4.41
C GLU A 225 -14.49 -22.32 -3.21
N ILE A 226 -15.45 -21.91 -2.39
CA ILE A 226 -15.20 -21.16 -1.16
C ILE A 226 -15.83 -21.88 0.02
N ARG A 227 -15.08 -21.95 1.13
CA ARG A 227 -15.54 -22.58 2.37
C ARG A 227 -15.63 -21.53 3.46
N GLY A 228 -16.77 -21.49 4.14
CA GLY A 228 -17.03 -20.58 5.25
C GLY A 228 -17.95 -21.19 6.30
N ARG A 229 -18.39 -20.37 7.24
CA ARG A 229 -19.38 -20.76 8.25
C ARG A 229 -20.75 -20.30 7.81
N ASP A 230 -21.69 -21.23 7.66
CA ASP A 230 -23.08 -20.90 7.36
C ASP A 230 -23.69 -20.18 8.56
N LEU A 231 -24.30 -19.03 8.33
CA LEU A 231 -24.92 -18.20 9.37
C LEU A 231 -26.26 -18.77 9.83
N VAL A 232 -26.89 -19.63 9.02
CA VAL A 232 -28.16 -20.28 9.35
C VAL A 232 -27.93 -21.49 10.25
N SER A 233 -27.13 -22.47 9.78
CA SER A 233 -26.89 -23.71 10.53
C SER A 233 -25.73 -23.61 11.53
N GLY A 234 -24.84 -22.63 11.37
CA GLY A 234 -23.60 -22.52 12.15
C GLY A 234 -22.48 -23.49 11.71
N LEU A 235 -22.74 -24.36 10.74
CA LEU A 235 -21.81 -25.41 10.27
C LEU A 235 -20.96 -24.94 9.09
N PRO A 236 -19.82 -25.60 8.81
CA PRO A 236 -19.06 -25.34 7.59
C PRO A 236 -19.88 -25.64 6.33
N LYS A 237 -19.91 -24.69 5.38
CA LYS A 237 -20.59 -24.82 4.08
C LYS A 237 -19.62 -24.42 2.98
N THR A 238 -19.71 -25.12 1.85
CA THR A 238 -18.95 -24.82 0.63
C THR A 238 -19.93 -24.31 -0.43
N VAL A 239 -19.58 -23.24 -1.14
CA VAL A 239 -20.31 -22.75 -2.31
C VAL A 239 -19.34 -22.50 -3.45
N VAL A 240 -19.85 -22.51 -4.68
CA VAL A 240 -19.10 -22.19 -5.90
C VAL A 240 -19.50 -20.78 -6.33
N ILE A 241 -18.53 -19.93 -6.60
CA ILE A 241 -18.73 -18.55 -7.05
C ILE A 241 -18.01 -18.32 -8.37
N SER A 242 -18.53 -17.42 -9.22
CA SER A 242 -17.94 -17.10 -10.52
C SER A 242 -17.13 -15.79 -10.50
N ALA A 243 -16.23 -15.63 -11.45
CA ALA A 243 -15.50 -14.37 -11.65
C ALA A 243 -16.45 -13.19 -11.93
N ALA A 244 -17.54 -13.42 -12.67
CA ALA A 244 -18.56 -12.40 -12.95
C ALA A 244 -19.28 -11.94 -11.67
N GLU A 245 -19.54 -12.87 -10.74
CA GLU A 245 -20.12 -12.55 -9.45
C GLU A 245 -19.15 -11.74 -8.57
N VAL A 246 -17.87 -12.13 -8.52
CA VAL A 246 -16.84 -11.37 -7.79
C VAL A 246 -16.67 -9.98 -8.38
N ARG A 247 -16.64 -9.85 -9.71
CA ARG A 247 -16.59 -8.55 -10.40
C ARG A 247 -17.76 -7.66 -10.01
N LYS A 248 -18.98 -8.21 -9.97
CA LYS A 248 -20.17 -7.47 -9.49
C LYS A 248 -20.02 -7.05 -8.02
N ALA A 249 -19.46 -7.91 -7.17
CA ALA A 249 -19.26 -7.61 -5.75
C ALA A 249 -18.32 -6.40 -5.55
N ILE A 250 -17.26 -6.29 -6.35
CA ILE A 250 -16.24 -5.24 -6.21
C ILE A 250 -16.48 -4.00 -7.09
N GLU A 251 -17.59 -3.91 -7.80
CA GLU A 251 -17.86 -2.83 -8.76
C GLU A 251 -17.86 -1.44 -8.09
N GLU A 252 -18.44 -1.30 -6.89
CA GLU A 252 -18.46 -0.04 -6.15
C GLU A 252 -17.04 0.47 -5.79
N PRO A 253 -16.18 -0.30 -5.10
CA PRO A 253 -14.82 0.15 -4.81
C PRO A 253 -13.96 0.34 -6.07
N VAL A 254 -14.14 -0.45 -7.13
CA VAL A 254 -13.44 -0.23 -8.40
C VAL A 254 -13.86 1.09 -9.05
N ASN A 255 -15.16 1.43 -9.04
CA ASN A 255 -15.63 2.72 -9.56
C ASN A 255 -15.08 3.89 -8.76
N ALA A 256 -14.96 3.78 -7.44
CA ALA A 256 -14.33 4.82 -6.64
C ALA A 256 -12.87 5.09 -7.03
N ILE A 257 -12.11 4.04 -7.39
CA ILE A 257 -10.74 4.16 -7.92
C ILE A 257 -10.75 4.87 -9.27
N VAL A 258 -11.62 4.45 -10.21
CA VAL A 258 -11.77 5.08 -11.53
C VAL A 258 -12.13 6.57 -11.39
N ASP A 259 -13.07 6.90 -10.50
CA ASP A 259 -13.51 8.26 -10.27
C ASP A 259 -12.39 9.14 -9.68
N ALA A 260 -11.54 8.59 -8.81
CA ALA A 260 -10.37 9.31 -8.31
C ALA A 260 -9.35 9.63 -9.41
N VAL A 261 -9.13 8.70 -10.35
CA VAL A 261 -8.28 8.93 -11.53
C VAL A 261 -8.86 10.06 -12.39
N LYS A 262 -10.14 9.98 -12.74
CA LYS A 262 -10.82 10.99 -13.56
C LYS A 262 -10.85 12.36 -12.89
N THR A 263 -11.17 12.41 -11.60
CA THR A 263 -11.19 13.66 -10.82
C THR A 263 -9.80 14.31 -10.75
N THR A 264 -8.73 13.52 -10.71
CA THR A 264 -7.36 14.06 -10.69
C THR A 264 -6.96 14.60 -12.06
N LEU A 265 -7.38 13.94 -13.15
CA LEU A 265 -7.23 14.44 -14.52
C LEU A 265 -7.98 15.76 -14.73
N ASP A 266 -9.23 15.86 -14.26
CA ASP A 266 -10.05 17.08 -14.39
C ASP A 266 -9.45 18.29 -13.67
N LYS A 267 -8.67 18.06 -12.61
CA LYS A 267 -7.95 19.10 -11.86
C LYS A 267 -6.56 19.40 -12.42
N CYS A 268 -6.04 18.54 -13.31
CA CYS A 268 -4.72 18.70 -13.88
C CYS A 268 -4.66 19.98 -14.74
N PRO A 269 -3.61 20.81 -14.61
CA PRO A 269 -3.42 21.95 -15.49
C PRO A 269 -3.43 21.54 -16.97
N PRO A 270 -4.05 22.31 -17.87
CA PRO A 270 -4.07 21.99 -19.31
C PRO A 270 -2.69 21.78 -19.91
N GLU A 271 -1.69 22.51 -19.41
CA GLU A 271 -0.30 22.46 -19.87
C GLU A 271 0.36 21.09 -19.62
N LEU A 272 -0.06 20.37 -18.58
CA LEU A 272 0.45 19.04 -18.23
C LEU A 272 -0.48 17.91 -18.69
N SER A 273 -1.76 18.22 -18.93
CA SER A 273 -2.76 17.24 -19.36
C SER A 273 -2.41 16.65 -20.73
N GLY A 274 -1.86 17.45 -21.64
CA GLY A 274 -1.38 16.97 -22.95
C GLY A 274 -0.26 15.92 -22.81
N ASP A 275 0.71 16.16 -21.93
CA ASP A 275 1.79 15.21 -21.66
C ASP A 275 1.26 13.88 -21.11
N VAL A 276 0.27 13.95 -20.20
CA VAL A 276 -0.36 12.75 -19.61
C VAL A 276 -1.19 12.00 -20.67
N MET A 277 -1.87 12.70 -21.58
CA MET A 277 -2.59 12.06 -22.70
C MET A 277 -1.64 11.30 -23.63
N ASP A 278 -0.48 11.87 -23.94
CA ASP A 278 0.50 11.29 -24.86
C ASP A 278 1.29 10.14 -24.22
N ARG A 279 1.72 10.30 -22.97
CA ARG A 279 2.55 9.33 -22.26
C ARG A 279 1.74 8.24 -21.54
N GLY A 280 0.49 8.53 -21.22
CA GLY A 280 -0.38 7.65 -20.46
C GLY A 280 -0.20 7.73 -18.94
N ILE A 281 -0.90 6.84 -18.25
CA ILE A 281 -0.95 6.73 -16.80
C ILE A 281 -0.17 5.48 -16.36
N VAL A 282 0.69 5.62 -15.36
CA VAL A 282 1.38 4.48 -14.75
C VAL A 282 0.60 3.96 -13.54
N LEU A 283 0.21 2.70 -13.56
CA LEU A 283 -0.37 1.96 -12.45
C LEU A 283 0.71 1.23 -11.65
N THR A 284 0.64 1.32 -10.33
CA THR A 284 1.54 0.61 -9.41
C THR A 284 0.80 0.23 -8.12
N GLY A 285 1.49 -0.46 -7.22
CA GLY A 285 0.92 -1.00 -5.99
C GLY A 285 0.30 -2.38 -6.21
N GLY A 286 0.01 -3.09 -5.11
CA GLY A 286 -0.55 -4.44 -5.20
C GLY A 286 -1.93 -4.51 -5.86
N GLY A 287 -2.72 -3.44 -5.77
CA GLY A 287 -4.02 -3.34 -6.42
C GLY A 287 -3.96 -3.14 -7.93
N ALA A 288 -2.83 -2.68 -8.48
CA ALA A 288 -2.62 -2.63 -9.94
C ALA A 288 -2.65 -4.02 -10.60
N LEU A 289 -2.47 -5.09 -9.80
CA LEU A 289 -2.52 -6.48 -10.26
C LEU A 289 -3.95 -7.04 -10.38
N LEU A 290 -4.98 -6.25 -10.05
CA LEU A 290 -6.36 -6.64 -10.29
C LEU A 290 -6.60 -6.80 -11.81
N ARG A 291 -7.05 -7.99 -12.22
CA ARG A 291 -7.12 -8.34 -13.65
C ARG A 291 -8.03 -7.39 -14.42
N GLY A 292 -7.53 -6.85 -15.52
CA GLY A 292 -8.29 -5.95 -16.40
C GLY A 292 -8.51 -4.54 -15.85
N LEU A 293 -7.88 -4.17 -14.73
CA LEU A 293 -7.98 -2.80 -14.21
C LEU A 293 -7.38 -1.77 -15.16
N ASP A 294 -6.27 -2.12 -15.81
CA ASP A 294 -5.66 -1.32 -16.87
C ASP A 294 -6.60 -1.09 -18.05
N GLU A 295 -7.30 -2.15 -18.51
CA GLU A 295 -8.30 -2.04 -19.57
C GLU A 295 -9.53 -1.24 -19.15
N ARG A 296 -10.01 -1.41 -17.90
CA ARG A 296 -11.11 -0.60 -17.37
C ARG A 296 -10.72 0.88 -17.36
N LEU A 297 -9.55 1.22 -16.82
CA LEU A 297 -9.07 2.62 -16.80
C LEU A 297 -8.84 3.17 -18.20
N ARG A 298 -8.27 2.38 -19.12
CA ARG A 298 -8.08 2.79 -20.52
C ARG A 298 -9.38 3.20 -21.19
N ARG A 299 -10.46 2.43 -20.97
CA ARG A 299 -11.79 2.76 -21.52
C ARG A 299 -12.43 3.97 -20.88
N GLU A 300 -12.29 4.11 -19.57
CA GLU A 300 -12.93 5.19 -18.79
C GLU A 300 -12.23 6.53 -18.95
N THR A 301 -10.92 6.53 -19.23
CA THR A 301 -10.08 7.73 -19.39
C THR A 301 -9.77 8.05 -20.85
N GLY A 302 -9.81 7.07 -21.75
CA GLY A 302 -9.34 7.21 -23.12
C GLY A 302 -7.82 7.31 -23.26
N MET A 303 -7.06 7.03 -22.20
CA MET A 303 -5.60 7.18 -22.17
C MET A 303 -4.87 5.83 -22.16
N PRO A 304 -3.62 5.77 -22.65
CA PRO A 304 -2.76 4.60 -22.43
C PRO A 304 -2.56 4.35 -20.94
N ILE A 305 -2.60 3.08 -20.55
CA ILE A 305 -2.35 2.65 -19.17
C ILE A 305 -1.19 1.66 -19.18
N HIS A 306 -0.20 1.91 -18.33
CA HIS A 306 1.02 1.12 -18.19
C HIS A 306 1.13 0.61 -16.76
N ILE A 307 1.26 -0.70 -16.55
CA ILE A 307 1.56 -1.23 -15.22
C ILE A 307 3.07 -1.16 -15.02
N ALA A 308 3.51 -0.66 -13.87
CA ALA A 308 4.92 -0.62 -13.50
C ALA A 308 5.54 -2.04 -13.55
N GLU A 309 6.85 -2.14 -13.82
CA GLU A 309 7.55 -3.43 -13.92
C GLU A 309 7.51 -4.20 -12.59
N ASP A 310 7.78 -3.49 -11.48
CA ASP A 310 7.75 -4.01 -10.11
C ASP A 310 6.69 -3.27 -9.27
N PRO A 311 5.39 -3.49 -9.48
CA PRO A 311 4.34 -2.66 -8.89
C PRO A 311 4.26 -2.83 -7.36
N LEU A 312 4.60 -4.00 -6.84
CA LEU A 312 4.62 -4.27 -5.39
C LEU A 312 5.79 -3.61 -4.66
N ASP A 313 6.89 -3.33 -5.37
CA ASP A 313 8.14 -2.84 -4.79
C ASP A 313 8.40 -1.36 -5.13
N SER A 314 7.61 -0.76 -6.02
CA SER A 314 7.85 0.59 -6.57
C SER A 314 8.03 1.65 -5.49
N VAL A 315 7.16 1.69 -4.47
CA VAL A 315 7.30 2.65 -3.36
C VAL A 315 8.65 2.47 -2.65
N ALA A 316 8.98 1.24 -2.24
CA ALA A 316 10.23 0.94 -1.55
C ALA A 316 11.48 1.20 -2.42
N LEU A 317 11.42 0.92 -3.72
CA LEU A 317 12.49 1.20 -4.68
C LEU A 317 12.69 2.70 -4.86
N GLY A 318 11.61 3.47 -4.97
CA GLY A 318 11.66 4.92 -5.09
C GLY A 318 12.23 5.59 -3.85
N SER A 319 11.74 5.22 -2.66
CA SER A 319 12.33 5.69 -1.40
C SER A 319 13.78 5.27 -1.25
N GLY A 320 14.12 4.06 -1.73
CA GLY A 320 15.47 3.54 -1.76
C GLY A 320 16.41 4.42 -2.57
N LYS A 321 15.99 4.85 -3.77
CA LYS A 321 16.73 5.82 -4.60
C LYS A 321 16.95 7.14 -3.85
N CYS A 322 15.95 7.64 -3.10
CA CYS A 322 16.11 8.81 -2.24
C CYS A 322 17.17 8.63 -1.13
N VAL A 323 17.29 7.41 -0.60
CA VAL A 323 18.29 7.04 0.40
C VAL A 323 19.69 6.93 -0.21
N GLU A 324 19.82 6.52 -1.47
CA GLU A 324 21.11 6.48 -2.17
C GLU A 324 21.66 7.89 -2.42
N GLU A 325 20.78 8.85 -2.70
CA GLU A 325 21.11 10.21 -3.14
C GLU A 325 20.60 11.31 -2.18
N PHE A 326 20.68 11.08 -0.87
CA PHE A 326 20.18 11.99 0.18
C PHE A 326 20.50 13.49 -0.03
N GLU A 327 21.70 13.81 -0.51
CA GLU A 327 22.13 15.21 -0.72
C GLU A 327 21.51 15.83 -1.96
N ALA A 328 21.31 15.05 -3.03
CA ALA A 328 20.70 15.54 -4.27
C ALA A 328 19.17 15.64 -4.16
N LEU A 329 18.55 14.73 -3.40
CA LEU A 329 17.09 14.62 -3.29
C LEU A 329 16.50 15.32 -2.07
N GLN A 330 17.27 16.21 -1.43
CA GLN A 330 16.80 16.95 -0.26
C GLN A 330 15.52 17.78 -0.55
N GLN A 331 15.37 18.29 -1.78
CA GLN A 331 14.16 19.04 -2.18
C GLN A 331 12.88 18.18 -2.19
N VAL A 332 13.01 16.88 -2.46
CA VAL A 332 11.90 15.92 -2.44
C VAL A 332 11.60 15.44 -1.02
N LEU A 333 12.62 15.30 -0.18
CA LEU A 333 12.51 14.79 1.20
C LEU A 333 12.00 15.83 2.21
N ASP A 334 12.06 17.13 1.87
CA ASP A 334 11.70 18.25 2.74
C ASP A 334 10.52 19.07 2.18
N ALA A 335 9.52 18.42 1.56
CA ALA A 335 8.24 19.04 1.20
C ALA A 335 7.45 19.41 2.49
N SER A 336 7.90 20.46 3.17
CA SER A 336 7.15 21.20 4.17
C SER A 336 7.04 22.64 3.67
N PRO A 337 5.91 23.32 3.87
CA PRO A 337 5.83 24.73 3.50
C PRO A 337 6.91 25.47 4.30
N ARG A 338 7.84 26.13 3.59
CA ARG A 338 8.67 27.15 4.22
C ARG A 338 7.72 28.28 4.64
N ARG A 339 7.43 28.30 5.95
CA ARG A 339 6.78 29.36 6.75
C ARG A 339 5.87 30.35 6.02
#